data_AF-A0A934ZLK6-F1
#
_entry.id   AF-A0A934ZLK6-F1
#
_cell.length_a   1.000
_cell.length_b   1.000
_cell.length_c   1.000
_cell.angle_alpha   90.00
_cell.angle_beta   90.00
_cell.angle_gamma   90.00
#
_symmetry.space_group_name_H-M   'P 1'
#
loop_
_entity.id
_entity.type
_entity.pdbx_description
1 polymer ?
#
loop_
_entity_poly.entity_id
_entity_poly.type
_entity_poly.pdbx_seq_one_letter_code
_entity_poly.pdbx_strand_id
1 'polypeptide(L)'
;MSAWSSLSSSRQESLQRWAVAIVAHFVRTSSCFEGRNGFQSLRYHHRRVLPPALPKALTVIHNYVLRRDDGTTAAKRFFGIPHSDLFEHLLQVIPHSRCRGSARGEP
;
A
#
# COMPACT_ATOMS: atom_id res chain seq x y z
N MET A 1 -0.12 46.07 26.02
CA MET A 1 -1.12 46.29 24.94
C MET A 1 -0.62 45.58 23.70
N SER A 2 -1.48 44.88 22.96
CA SER A 2 -1.03 44.13 21.77
C SER A 2 -0.76 45.11 20.63
N ALA A 3 0.21 44.77 19.77
CA ALA A 3 0.54 45.56 18.58
C ALA A 3 -0.65 45.71 17.61
N TRP A 4 -1.67 44.86 17.73
CA TRP A 4 -2.91 44.96 16.97
C TRP A 4 -3.78 46.12 17.46
N SER A 5 -3.97 46.23 18.78
CA SER A 5 -4.79 47.28 19.40
C SER A 5 -4.23 48.69 19.23
N SER A 6 -2.94 48.84 18.90
CA SER A 6 -2.31 50.13 18.62
C SER A 6 -2.44 50.61 17.17
N LEU A 7 -3.04 49.82 16.28
CA LEU A 7 -3.26 50.21 14.88
C LEU A 7 -4.55 51.03 14.73
N SER A 8 -4.59 51.89 13.72
CA SER A 8 -5.83 52.58 13.33
C SER A 8 -6.88 51.56 12.83
N SER A 9 -8.16 51.88 13.04
CA SER A 9 -9.27 51.01 12.61
C SER A 9 -9.22 50.68 11.11
N SER A 10 -8.85 51.66 10.28
CA SER A 10 -8.69 51.48 8.83
C SER A 10 -7.58 50.48 8.47
N ARG A 11 -6.48 50.47 9.22
CA ARG A 11 -5.36 49.54 9.01
C ARG A 11 -5.72 48.14 9.49
N GLN A 12 -6.44 48.02 10.62
CA GLN A 12 -6.95 46.75 11.13
C GLN A 12 -7.90 46.10 10.11
N GLU A 13 -8.87 46.85 9.57
CA GLU A 13 -9.78 46.36 8.55
C GLU A 13 -9.07 45.91 7.28
N SER A 14 -8.05 46.66 6.84
CA SER A 14 -7.29 46.34 5.64
C SER A 14 -6.50 45.04 5.81
N LEU A 15 -5.87 44.85 6.98
CA LEU A 15 -5.13 43.63 7.32
C LEU A 15 -6.08 42.44 7.49
N GLN A 16 -7.25 42.65 8.08
CA GLN A 16 -8.26 41.60 8.24
C GLN A 16 -8.81 41.16 6.89
N ARG A 17 -9.10 42.09 5.97
CA ARG A 17 -9.48 41.78 4.59
C ARG A 17 -8.39 40.99 3.86
N TRP A 18 -7.13 41.40 4.01
CA TRP A 18 -5.99 40.71 3.41
C TRP A 18 -5.83 39.29 3.97
N ALA A 19 -5.96 39.12 5.29
CA ALA A 19 -5.90 37.80 5.93
C ALA A 19 -7.02 36.87 5.43
N VAL A 20 -8.25 37.37 5.30
CA VAL A 20 -9.37 36.59 4.74
C VAL A 20 -9.08 36.18 3.28
N ALA A 21 -8.60 37.11 2.45
CA ALA A 21 -8.24 36.81 1.06
C ALA A 21 -7.15 35.73 0.97
N ILE A 22 -6.15 35.80 1.84
CA ILE A 22 -5.07 34.81 1.91
C ILE A 22 -5.58 33.44 2.36
N VAL A 23 -6.39 33.38 3.41
CA VAL A 23 -6.97 32.12 3.90
C VAL A 23 -7.83 31.47 2.80
N ALA A 24 -8.56 32.27 2.02
CA ALA A 24 -9.34 31.76 0.89
C ALA A 24 -8.47 31.08 -0.19
N HIS A 25 -7.21 31.50 -0.37
CA HIS A 25 -6.26 30.81 -1.24
C HIS A 25 -5.71 29.52 -0.62
N PHE A 26 -5.48 29.49 0.69
CA PHE A 26 -4.91 28.32 1.38
C PHE A 26 -5.90 27.15 1.53
N VAL A 27 -7.21 27.41 1.57
CA VAL A 27 -8.25 26.34 1.57
C VAL A 27 -8.19 25.46 0.32
N ARG A 28 -7.64 25.94 -0.80
CA ARG A 28 -7.51 25.14 -2.03
C ARG A 28 -6.28 24.22 -2.04
N THR A 29 -5.28 24.50 -1.20
CA THR A 29 -4.05 23.70 -1.12
C THR A 29 -4.20 22.45 -0.25
N SER A 30 -5.24 22.36 0.59
CA SER A 30 -5.55 21.11 1.30
C SER A 30 -6.03 20.01 0.36
N SER A 31 -6.62 20.34 -0.80
CA SER A 31 -7.21 19.35 -1.71
C SER A 31 -6.20 18.32 -2.24
N CYS A 32 -4.96 18.73 -2.58
CA CYS A 32 -3.94 17.77 -3.01
C CYS A 32 -3.45 16.90 -1.84
N PHE A 33 -3.41 17.44 -0.62
CA PHE A 33 -3.13 16.69 0.59
C PHE A 33 -4.29 15.77 0.99
N GLU A 34 -5.54 16.17 0.81
CA GLU A 34 -6.74 15.36 1.04
C GLU A 34 -6.83 14.21 0.03
N GLY A 35 -6.52 14.47 -1.25
CA GLY A 35 -6.44 13.43 -2.28
C GLY A 35 -5.31 12.42 -2.00
N ARG A 36 -4.11 12.91 -1.64
CA ARG A 36 -3.00 12.05 -1.22
C ARG A 36 -3.32 11.28 0.06
N ASN A 37 -3.92 11.92 1.05
CA ASN A 37 -4.32 11.29 2.30
C ASN A 37 -5.44 10.26 2.06
N GLY A 38 -6.38 10.54 1.16
CA GLY A 38 -7.41 9.60 0.72
C GLY A 38 -6.84 8.39 -0.01
N PHE A 39 -5.92 8.61 -0.97
CA PHE A 39 -5.21 7.54 -1.66
C PHE A 39 -4.42 6.65 -0.69
N GLN A 40 -3.69 7.27 0.24
CA GLN A 40 -2.94 6.53 1.25
C GLN A 40 -3.87 5.80 2.20
N SER A 41 -4.94 6.44 2.68
CA SER A 41 -5.97 5.81 3.52
C SER A 41 -6.56 4.57 2.85
N LEU A 42 -6.94 4.66 1.57
CA LEU A 42 -7.47 3.54 0.80
C LEU A 42 -6.43 2.42 0.63
N ARG A 43 -5.19 2.79 0.28
CA ARG A 43 -4.08 1.83 0.15
C ARG A 43 -3.78 1.10 1.46
N TYR A 44 -3.80 1.81 2.59
CA TYR A 44 -3.62 1.20 3.91
C TYR A 44 -4.83 0.35 4.33
N HIS A 45 -6.05 0.81 4.03
CA HIS A 45 -7.28 0.06 4.31
C HIS A 45 -7.30 -1.29 3.57
N HIS A 46 -6.99 -1.30 2.27
CA HIS A 46 -6.90 -2.54 1.49
C HIS A 46 -5.84 -3.52 2.03
N ARG A 47 -4.78 -3.02 2.67
CA ARG A 47 -3.72 -3.86 3.24
C ARG A 47 -4.02 -4.37 4.66
N ARG A 48 -4.99 -3.77 5.38
CA ARG A 48 -5.40 -4.20 6.73
C ARG A 48 -6.21 -5.48 6.76
N VAL A 49 -6.90 -5.83 5.67
CA VAL A 49 -7.81 -6.98 5.59
C VAL A 49 -7.14 -8.22 4.98
N LEU A 50 -5.83 -8.20 4.76
CA LEU A 50 -5.14 -9.34 4.15
C LEU A 50 -5.06 -10.50 5.16
N PRO A 51 -5.47 -11.72 4.78
CA PRO A 51 -5.31 -12.88 5.62
C PRO A 51 -3.83 -13.07 6.01
N PRO A 52 -3.51 -13.49 7.24
CA PRO A 52 -2.11 -13.68 7.67
C PRO A 52 -1.28 -14.63 6.78
N ALA A 53 -1.94 -15.54 6.06
CA ALA A 53 -1.31 -16.44 5.10
C ALA A 53 -0.80 -15.72 3.83
N LEU A 54 -1.46 -14.63 3.42
CA LEU A 54 -1.13 -13.94 2.18
C LEU A 54 0.23 -13.23 2.23
N PRO A 55 0.59 -12.45 3.28
CA PRO A 55 1.94 -11.90 3.41
C PRO A 55 3.04 -12.97 3.38
N LYS A 56 2.79 -14.15 3.99
CA LYS A 56 3.71 -15.29 3.95
C LYS A 56 3.87 -15.80 2.51
N ALA A 57 2.78 -16.04 1.81
CA ALA A 57 2.80 -16.47 0.41
C ALA A 57 3.51 -15.46 -0.51
N LEU A 58 3.22 -14.16 -0.35
CA LEU A 58 3.88 -13.10 -1.12
C LEU A 58 5.38 -13.02 -0.84
N THR A 59 5.81 -13.31 0.39
CA THR A 59 7.24 -13.40 0.75
C THR A 59 7.91 -14.54 0.01
N VAL A 60 7.25 -15.71 -0.07
CA VAL A 60 7.77 -16.86 -0.84
C VAL A 60 7.85 -16.52 -2.33
N ILE A 61 6.80 -15.92 -2.91
CA ILE A 61 6.79 -15.51 -4.33
C ILE A 61 7.91 -14.51 -4.62
N HIS A 62 8.09 -13.49 -3.77
CA HIS A 62 9.16 -12.51 -3.90
C HIS A 62 10.54 -13.17 -3.90
N ASN A 63 10.76 -14.13 -3.00
CA ASN A 63 12.05 -14.76 -2.82
C ASN A 63 12.39 -15.77 -3.92
N TYR A 64 11.41 -16.52 -4.41
CA TYR A 64 11.65 -17.69 -5.26
C TYR A 64 11.12 -17.58 -6.70
N VAL A 65 10.22 -16.63 -7.00
CA VAL A 65 9.62 -16.48 -8.35
C VAL A 65 10.09 -15.21 -9.05
N LEU A 66 10.07 -14.07 -8.36
CA LEU A 66 10.41 -12.79 -8.98
C LEU A 66 11.91 -12.74 -9.32
N ARG A 67 12.19 -12.43 -10.59
CA ARG A 67 13.54 -12.29 -11.14
C ARG A 67 13.81 -10.82 -11.45
N ARG A 68 15.05 -10.41 -11.25
CA ARG A 68 15.56 -9.12 -11.72
C ARG A 68 16.00 -9.24 -13.19
N ASP A 69 16.36 -8.13 -13.82
CA ASP A 69 16.93 -8.05 -15.16
C ASP A 69 18.16 -8.98 -15.36
N ASP A 70 18.90 -9.28 -14.29
CA ASP A 70 20.02 -10.23 -14.27
C ASP A 70 19.58 -11.71 -14.19
N GLY A 71 18.27 -11.98 -14.19
CA GLY A 71 17.69 -13.32 -14.08
C GLY A 71 17.75 -13.95 -12.69
N THR A 72 18.30 -13.26 -11.67
CA THR A 72 18.45 -13.82 -10.32
C THR A 72 17.23 -13.58 -9.44
N THR A 73 16.90 -14.57 -8.61
CA THR A 73 15.88 -14.44 -7.55
C THR A 73 16.49 -13.86 -6.27
N ALA A 74 15.67 -13.27 -5.41
CA ALA A 74 16.15 -12.72 -4.14
C ALA A 74 16.75 -13.79 -3.23
N ALA A 75 16.17 -15.00 -3.19
CA ALA A 75 16.72 -16.13 -2.44
C ALA A 75 18.09 -16.56 -2.96
N LYS A 76 18.30 -16.58 -4.28
CA LYS A 76 19.61 -16.94 -4.87
C LYS A 76 20.70 -15.97 -4.42
N ARG A 77 20.41 -14.67 -4.38
CA ARG A 77 21.37 -13.64 -3.93
C ARG A 77 21.64 -13.73 -2.43
N PHE A 78 20.60 -13.98 -1.63
CA PHE A 78 20.73 -14.05 -0.18
C PHE A 78 21.52 -15.29 0.28
N PHE A 79 21.24 -16.45 -0.32
CA PHE A 79 21.89 -17.71 0.07
C PHE A 79 23.14 -18.06 -0.76
N GLY A 80 23.39 -17.36 -1.86
CA GLY A 80 24.52 -17.64 -2.76
C GLY A 80 24.39 -18.93 -3.59
N ILE A 81 23.28 -19.68 -3.44
CA ILE A 81 23.01 -20.94 -4.13
C ILE A 81 21.76 -20.84 -5.01
N PRO A 82 21.71 -21.53 -6.16
CA PRO A 82 20.48 -21.65 -6.93
C PRO A 82 19.45 -22.50 -6.17
N HIS A 83 18.18 -22.18 -6.36
CA HIS A 83 17.05 -22.93 -5.79
C HIS A 83 16.26 -23.61 -6.91
N SER A 84 15.56 -24.69 -6.58
CA SER A 84 14.61 -25.32 -7.50
C SER A 84 13.46 -24.38 -7.84
N ASP A 85 12.82 -24.61 -8.98
CA ASP A 85 11.63 -23.86 -9.36
C ASP A 85 10.51 -24.07 -8.32
N LEU A 86 9.90 -22.96 -7.87
CA LEU A 86 8.90 -23.00 -6.82
C LEU A 86 7.65 -23.77 -7.24
N PHE A 87 7.21 -23.61 -8.50
CA PHE A 87 5.99 -24.25 -8.98
C PHE A 87 6.17 -25.77 -9.05
N GLU A 88 7.29 -26.23 -9.62
CA GLU A 88 7.64 -27.65 -9.66
C GLU A 88 7.75 -28.26 -8.25
N HIS A 89 8.37 -27.54 -7.32
CA HIS A 89 8.45 -27.98 -5.93
C HIS A 89 7.05 -28.12 -5.29
N LEU A 90 6.16 -27.16 -5.54
CA LEU A 90 4.79 -27.20 -5.02
C LEU A 90 3.99 -28.37 -5.62
N LEU A 91 4.17 -28.71 -6.90
CA LEU A 91 3.52 -29.89 -7.50
C LEU A 91 3.93 -31.19 -6.82
N GLN A 92 5.17 -31.28 -6.33
CA GLN A 92 5.67 -32.46 -5.61
C GLN A 92 5.14 -32.53 -4.17
N VAL A 93 4.99 -31.37 -3.51
CA VAL A 93 4.67 -31.29 -2.07
C VAL A 93 3.16 -31.20 -1.81
N ILE A 94 2.41 -30.54 -2.70
CA ILE A 94 0.96 -30.39 -2.53
C ILE A 94 0.30 -31.74 -2.84
N PRO A 95 -0.49 -32.30 -1.91
CA PRO A 95 -1.25 -33.49 -2.19
C PRO A 95 -2.18 -33.21 -3.37
N HIS A 96 -2.08 -34.01 -4.42
CA HIS A 96 -3.07 -34.01 -5.48
C HIS A 96 -4.39 -34.39 -4.83
N SER A 97 -5.31 -33.42 -4.70
CA SER A 97 -6.60 -33.66 -4.08
C SER A 97 -7.27 -34.80 -4.85
N ARG A 98 -7.53 -35.93 -4.17
CA ARG A 98 -8.42 -36.97 -4.71
C ARG A 98 -9.72 -36.28 -5.13
N CYS A 99 -10.15 -36.51 -6.36
CA CYS A 99 -11.49 -36.16 -6.82
C CYS A 99 -12.51 -36.59 -5.75
N ARG A 100 -13.17 -35.64 -5.07
CA ARG A 100 -14.40 -35.93 -4.35
C ARG A 100 -15.49 -36.15 -5.40
N GLY A 101 -15.60 -37.37 -5.91
CA GLY A 101 -16.59 -37.67 -6.94
C GLY A 101 -16.34 -38.96 -7.70
N SER A 102 -16.32 -40.10 -7.00
CA SER A 102 -16.77 -41.36 -7.60
C SER A 102 -17.29 -42.27 -6.49
N ALA A 103 -18.38 -41.84 -5.86
CA ALA A 103 -19.34 -42.81 -5.33
C ALA A 103 -20.09 -43.38 -6.54
N ARG A 104 -19.41 -44.22 -7.34
CA ARG A 104 -20.11 -45.14 -8.23
C ARG A 104 -20.63 -46.25 -7.32
N GLY A 105 -21.93 -46.15 -7.03
CA GLY A 105 -22.69 -47.34 -6.66
C GLY A 105 -22.62 -48.28 -7.85
N GLU A 106 -22.13 -49.48 -7.61
CA GLU A 106 -22.31 -50.66 -8.42
C GLU A 106 -22.45 -51.85 -7.47
N PRO A 107 -23.15 -52.91 -7.87
CA PRO A 107 -24.50 -52.98 -8.41
C PRO A 107 -25.55 -53.33 -7.34
#